data_AF-A0A418W8V9-F1
#
_entry.id   AF-A0A418W8V9-F1
#
_cell.length_a   1.000
_cell.length_b   1.000
_cell.length_c   1.000
_cell.angle_alpha   90.00
_cell.angle_beta   90.00
_cell.angle_gamma   90.00
#
_symmetry.space_group_name_H-M   'P 1'
#
loop_
_entity.id
_entity.type
_entity.pdbx_description
1 polymer ?
#
loop_
_entity_poly.entity_id
_entity_poly.type
_entity_poly.pdbx_seq_one_letter_code
_entity_poly.pdbx_strand_id
1 'polypeptide(L)'
;MDKVAVSSRADREALSGQTGAARGVADAIVEKDFWVCWTLKRLFSLRQEGMPTLVFKGGTSLSKAFGAIRRFSEDIDLSFDRAELGYAGESLTQEYIARGLVV
;
A
#
# COMPACT_ATOMS: atom_id res chain seq x y z
N MET A 1 11.77 7.38 9.47
CA MET A 1 11.53 6.12 8.75
C MET A 1 12.64 5.84 7.74
N ASP A 2 13.05 6.81 6.91
CA ASP A 2 14.14 6.58 5.94
C ASP A 2 15.44 6.08 6.56
N LYS A 3 15.85 6.64 7.72
CA LYS A 3 17.01 6.14 8.49
C LYS A 3 16.91 4.65 8.86
N VAL A 4 15.71 4.17 9.19
CA VAL A 4 15.46 2.76 9.54
C VAL A 4 15.40 1.91 8.28
N ALA A 5 14.84 2.44 7.18
CA ALA A 5 14.77 1.73 5.91
C ALA A 5 16.16 1.44 5.31
N VAL A 6 17.13 2.34 5.54
CA VAL A 6 18.51 2.20 5.04
C VAL A 6 19.49 1.66 6.08
N SER A 7 19.06 1.35 7.31
CA SER A 7 19.96 0.81 8.33
C SER A 7 20.29 -0.66 8.06
N SER A 8 21.30 -1.16 8.78
CA SER A 8 21.70 -2.56 8.65
C SER A 8 20.54 -3.48 9.02
N ARG A 9 20.59 -4.72 8.49
CA ARG A 9 19.61 -5.75 8.85
C ARG A 9 19.60 -6.00 10.36
N ALA A 10 20.76 -6.06 11.00
CA ALA A 10 20.88 -6.24 12.44
C ALA A 10 20.20 -5.11 13.24
N ASP A 11 20.36 -3.85 12.81
CA ASP A 11 19.69 -2.72 13.46
C ASP A 11 18.16 -2.80 13.30
N ARG A 12 17.68 -3.18 12.11
CA ARG A 12 16.25 -3.36 11.87
C ARG A 12 15.67 -4.50 12.70
N GLU A 13 16.37 -5.63 12.79
CA GLU A 13 15.98 -6.77 13.63
C GLU A 13 15.93 -6.37 15.11
N ALA A 14 16.91 -5.61 15.60
CA ALA A 14 16.92 -5.11 16.98
C ALA A 14 15.74 -4.17 17.27
N LEU A 15 15.44 -3.24 16.36
CA LEU A 15 14.30 -2.32 16.49
C LEU A 15 12.96 -3.06 16.45
N SER A 16 12.81 -4.02 15.54
CA SER A 16 11.62 -4.87 15.44
C SER A 16 11.44 -5.71 16.70
N GLY A 17 12.51 -6.32 17.22
CA GLY A 17 12.48 -7.10 18.46
C GLY A 17 12.09 -6.28 19.69
N GLN A 18 12.67 -5.10 19.86
CA GLN A 18 12.30 -4.21 20.96
C GLN A 18 10.84 -3.78 20.88
N THR A 19 10.36 -3.44 19.68
CA THR A 19 8.97 -3.01 19.45
C THR A 19 8.00 -4.18 19.62
N GLY A 20 8.35 -5.36 19.12
CA GLY A 20 7.57 -6.59 19.24
C GLY A 20 7.34 -6.95 20.70
N ALA A 21 8.41 -6.98 21.49
CA ALA A 21 8.36 -7.20 22.94
C ALA A 21 7.49 -6.15 23.66
N ALA A 22 7.62 -4.87 23.33
CA ALA A 22 6.86 -3.79 23.96
C ALA A 22 5.36 -3.79 23.60
N ARG A 23 4.99 -4.36 22.46
CA ARG A 23 3.61 -4.34 21.93
C ARG A 23 2.91 -5.70 21.98
N GLY A 24 3.62 -6.77 22.37
CA GLY A 24 3.08 -8.13 22.36
C GLY A 24 2.77 -8.65 20.96
N VAL A 25 3.58 -8.28 19.97
CA VAL A 25 3.44 -8.72 18.57
C VAL A 25 4.74 -9.35 18.10
N ALA A 26 4.66 -10.31 17.17
CA ALA A 26 5.83 -10.95 16.60
C ALA A 26 6.72 -9.93 15.84
N ASP A 27 8.04 -10.06 15.97
CA ASP A 27 9.02 -9.17 15.34
C ASP A 27 8.81 -9.07 13.82
N ALA A 28 8.49 -10.20 13.19
CA ALA A 28 8.18 -10.26 11.77
C ALA A 28 6.94 -9.42 11.39
N ILE A 29 5.94 -9.32 12.27
CA ILE A 29 4.76 -8.46 12.06
C ILE A 29 5.19 -7.00 12.12
N VAL A 30 6.02 -6.62 13.10
CA VAL A 30 6.54 -5.25 13.23
C VAL A 30 7.34 -4.84 12.00
N GLU A 31 8.25 -5.70 11.54
CA GLU A 31 9.07 -5.41 10.37
C GLU A 31 8.19 -5.22 9.12
N LYS A 32 7.24 -6.13 8.89
CA LYS A 32 6.30 -6.00 7.77
C LYS A 32 5.46 -4.71 7.88
N ASP A 33 4.96 -4.39 9.06
CA ASP A 33 4.18 -3.18 9.30
C ASP A 33 4.97 -1.91 8.99
N PHE A 34 6.26 -1.88 9.36
CA PHE A 34 7.17 -0.81 9.03
C PHE A 34 7.29 -0.64 7.51
N TRP A 35 7.52 -1.72 6.76
CA TRP A 35 7.67 -1.66 5.31
C TRP A 35 6.38 -1.22 4.61
N VAL A 36 5.22 -1.64 5.08
CA VAL A 36 3.92 -1.17 4.57
C VAL A 36 3.79 0.34 4.76
N CYS A 37 4.00 0.82 5.99
CA CYS A 37 3.88 2.25 6.30
C CYS A 37 4.93 3.09 5.57
N TRP A 38 6.16 2.60 5.45
CA TRP A 38 7.22 3.29 4.72
C TRP A 38 6.92 3.38 3.22
N THR A 39 6.48 2.27 2.61
CA THR A 39 6.12 2.21 1.19
C THR A 39 4.97 3.15 0.87
N LEU A 40 3.88 3.11 1.66
CA LEU A 40 2.76 4.04 1.53
C LEU A 40 3.23 5.49 1.64
N LYS A 41 4.07 5.81 2.64
CA LYS A 41 4.64 7.16 2.76
C LYS A 41 5.38 7.57 1.49
N ARG A 42 6.24 6.71 0.92
CA ARG A 42 7.01 7.02 -0.29
C ARG A 42 6.10 7.22 -1.50
N LEU A 43 5.15 6.31 -1.74
CA LEU A 43 4.22 6.39 -2.86
C LEU A 43 3.45 7.72 -2.89
N PHE A 44 2.95 8.15 -1.74
CA PHE A 44 2.15 9.38 -1.65
C PHE A 44 3.00 10.66 -1.52
N SER A 45 4.27 10.57 -1.10
CA SER A 45 5.17 11.73 -1.02
C SER A 45 5.89 12.05 -2.33
N LEU A 46 5.97 11.09 -3.27
CA LEU A 46 6.68 11.24 -4.54
C LEU A 46 5.80 11.67 -5.70
N ARG A 47 4.54 12.03 -5.44
CA ARG A 47 3.60 12.54 -6.45
C ARG A 47 4.14 13.81 -7.08
N GLN A 48 4.27 13.80 -8.40
CA GLN A 48 4.62 14.95 -9.23
C GLN A 48 3.42 15.39 -10.07
N GLU A 49 3.50 16.60 -10.62
CA GLU A 49 2.51 17.07 -11.59
C GLU A 49 2.45 16.13 -12.81
N GLY A 50 1.23 15.81 -13.26
CA GLY A 50 1.00 14.86 -14.35
C GLY A 50 1.01 13.38 -13.94
N MET A 51 1.28 13.03 -12.68
CA MET A 51 1.09 11.65 -12.21
C MET A 51 -0.38 11.37 -11.87
N PRO A 52 -0.90 10.16 -12.18
CA PRO A 52 -2.23 9.77 -11.78
C PRO A 52 -2.45 9.82 -10.27
N THR A 53 -3.68 10.12 -9.90
CA THR A 53 -4.17 10.08 -8.54
C THR A 53 -4.20 8.63 -8.04
N LEU A 54 -3.20 8.28 -7.25
CA LEU A 54 -3.24 7.07 -6.43
C LEU A 54 -4.29 7.20 -5.33
N VAL A 55 -5.11 6.16 -5.18
CA VAL A 55 -6.09 5.96 -4.10
C VAL A 55 -5.71 4.70 -3.34
N PHE A 56 -5.52 4.83 -2.03
CA PHE A 56 -5.23 3.70 -1.13
C PHE A 56 -6.53 3.06 -0.64
N LYS A 57 -6.68 1.75 -0.84
CA LYS A 57 -7.91 1.00 -0.60
C LYS A 57 -7.65 -0.31 0.16
N GLY A 58 -8.68 -1.15 0.22
CA GLY A 58 -8.58 -2.51 0.72
C GLY A 58 -8.55 -2.63 2.24
N GLY A 59 -8.20 -3.83 2.73
CA GLY A 59 -8.18 -4.13 4.16
C GLY A 59 -7.16 -3.29 4.93
N THR A 60 -6.04 -2.96 4.29
CA THR A 60 -4.98 -2.18 4.91
C THR A 60 -5.36 -0.71 5.07
N SER A 61 -6.15 -0.11 4.17
CA SER A 61 -6.65 1.25 4.40
C SER A 61 -7.67 1.29 5.53
N LEU A 62 -8.54 0.27 5.64
CA LEU A 62 -9.48 0.13 6.76
C LEU A 62 -8.76 0.02 8.11
N SER A 63 -7.64 -0.68 8.19
CA SER A 63 -6.86 -0.79 9.44
C SER A 63 -6.01 0.45 9.73
N LYS A 64 -5.33 1.02 8.72
CA LYS A 64 -4.34 2.10 8.89
C LYS A 64 -4.92 3.50 8.91
N ALA A 65 -5.90 3.79 8.07
CA ALA A 65 -6.48 5.13 7.94
C ALA A 65 -7.76 5.30 8.77
N PHE A 66 -8.58 4.24 8.85
CA PHE A 66 -9.90 4.32 9.47
C PHE A 66 -10.01 3.62 10.83
N GLY A 67 -9.05 2.76 11.18
CA GLY A 67 -9.11 1.96 12.42
C GLY A 67 -10.36 1.06 12.51
N ALA A 68 -10.99 0.76 11.37
CA ALA A 68 -12.25 0.04 11.28
C ALA A 68 -12.10 -1.47 11.55
N ILE A 69 -10.88 -1.99 11.38
CA ILE A 69 -10.54 -3.39 11.69
C ILE A 69 -9.27 -3.45 12.52
N ARG A 70 -9.18 -4.45 13.40
CA ARG A 70 -8.04 -4.67 14.32
C ARG A 70 -7.29 -5.96 14.00
N ARG A 71 -6.88 -6.11 12.75
CA ARG A 71 -5.99 -7.18 12.30
C ARG A 71 -4.79 -6.59 11.56
N PHE A 72 -3.67 -7.32 11.60
CA PHE A 72 -2.56 -7.01 10.73
C PHE A 72 -2.97 -7.21 9.26
N SER A 73 -2.48 -6.35 8.38
CA SER A 73 -2.76 -6.36 6.94
C SER A 73 -1.50 -5.88 6.24
N GLU A 74 -0.86 -6.77 5.48
CA GLU A 74 0.41 -6.51 4.79
C GLU A 74 0.22 -5.99 3.36
N ASP A 75 -0.93 -6.24 2.75
CA ASP A 75 -1.18 -5.89 1.35
C ASP A 75 -1.28 -4.38 1.15
N ILE A 76 -0.84 -3.88 -0.02
CA ILE A 76 -1.02 -2.48 -0.42
C ILE A 76 -1.91 -2.47 -1.66
N ASP A 77 -3.21 -2.24 -1.44
CA ASP A 77 -4.18 -2.12 -2.52
C ASP A 77 -4.25 -0.66 -3.00
N LEU A 78 -3.89 -0.43 -4.26
CA LEU A 78 -3.94 0.89 -4.90
C LEU A 78 -4.85 0.86 -6.12
N SER A 79 -5.50 1.98 -6.38
CA SER A 79 -6.11 2.25 -7.69
C SER A 79 -5.76 3.64 -8.18
N PHE A 80 -5.88 3.83 -9.49
CA PHE A 80 -5.74 5.12 -10.17
C PHE A 80 -6.77 5.19 -11.29
N ASP A 81 -7.03 6.40 -11.79
CA ASP A 81 -7.88 6.58 -12.96
C ASP A 81 -7.09 6.28 -14.25
N ARG A 82 -7.68 5.48 -15.15
CA ARG A 82 -7.13 5.21 -16.48
C ARG A 82 -7.08 6.47 -17.34
N ALA A 83 -8.05 7.37 -17.19
CA ALA A 83 -8.10 8.61 -17.96
C ALA A 83 -6.89 9.51 -17.64
N GLU A 84 -6.46 9.54 -16.38
CA GLU A 84 -5.25 10.27 -15.95
C GLU A 84 -3.95 9.68 -16.51
N LEU A 85 -3.97 8.43 -16.97
CA LEU A 85 -2.87 7.78 -17.71
C LEU A 85 -2.94 8.00 -19.23
N GLY A 86 -3.90 8.79 -19.72
CA GLY A 86 -4.12 9.00 -21.15
C GLY A 86 -4.94 7.89 -21.83
N TYR A 87 -5.47 6.93 -21.07
CA TYR A 87 -6.37 5.89 -21.59
C TYR A 87 -7.83 6.30 -21.42
N ALA A 88 -8.24 7.33 -22.17
CA ALA A 88 -9.63 7.76 -22.24
C ALA A 88 -10.47 6.83 -23.13
N GLY A 89 -11.76 6.69 -22.82
CA GLY A 89 -12.72 5.86 -23.57
C GLY A 89 -13.11 4.55 -22.87
N GLU A 90 -14.01 3.79 -23.49
CA GLU A 90 -14.46 2.50 -22.98
C GLU A 90 -13.26 1.55 -22.79
N SER A 91 -13.27 0.76 -21.71
CA SER A 91 -12.30 -0.34 -21.64
C SER A 91 -12.60 -1.31 -22.78
N LEU A 92 -11.57 -1.99 -23.30
CA LEU A 92 -11.78 -3.08 -24.25
C LEU A 92 -12.77 -4.12 -23.70
N THR A 93 -12.82 -4.28 -22.38
CA THR A 93 -13.84 -5.09 -21.70
C THR A 93 -15.25 -4.55 -21.90
N GLN A 94 -15.49 -3.25 -21.75
CA GLN A 94 -16.80 -2.64 -22.03
C GLN A 94 -17.16 -2.71 -23.51
N GLU A 95 -16.20 -2.46 -24.41
CA GLU A 95 -16.41 -2.61 -25.85
C GLU A 95 -16.73 -4.06 -26.23
N TYR A 96 -16.09 -5.04 -25.59
CA TYR A 96 -16.34 -6.47 -25.81
C TYR A 96 -17.66 -6.93 -25.19
N ILE A 97 -18.04 -6.43 -24.01
CA ILE A 97 -19.37 -6.68 -23.43
C ILE A 97 -20.45 -6.05 -24.33
N ALA A 98 -20.26 -4.81 -24.78
CA ALA A 98 -21.17 -4.13 -25.70
C ALA A 98 -21.29 -4.86 -27.05
N ARG A 99 -20.23 -5.55 -27.49
CA ARG A 99 -20.22 -6.40 -28.69
C ARG A 99 -20.62 -7.86 -28.42
N GLY A 100 -20.97 -8.24 -27.19
CA GLY A 100 -21.35 -9.62 -26.84
C GLY A 100 -20.21 -10.65 -26.96
N LEU A 101 -18.95 -10.20 -26.93
CA LEU A 101 -17.74 -11.03 -27.09
C LEU A 101 -17.20 -11.58 -25.76
N VAL A 102 -17.61 -11.01 -24.63
CA VAL A 102 -17.24 -11.45 -23.28
C VAL A 102 -18.50 -11.35 -22.40
N VAL A 103 -18.74 -12.38 -21.58
CA VAL A 103 -19.90 -12.49 -20.66
C VAL A 103 -19.58 -11.83 -19.33
#